data_AF-A0AAN0VNQ5-F1
#
_entry.id   AF-A0AAN0VNQ5-F1
#
_cell.length_a   1.000
_cell.length_b   1.000
_cell.length_c   1.000
_cell.angle_alpha   90.00
_cell.angle_beta   90.00
_cell.angle_gamma   90.00
#
_symmetry.space_group_name_H-M   'P 1'
#
loop_
_entity.id
_entity.type
_entity.pdbx_description
1 polymer ?
#
loop_
_entity_poly.entity_id
_entity_poly.type
_entity_poly.pdbx_seq_one_letter_code
_entity_poly.pdbx_strand_id
1 'polypeptide(L)'
;MPKTSAKIQAENLESKQGAPVAARMPETVRTEVTGIPTVEVRPSGGAFLVKAVSPSVWSQPSTWIALVALVVSTLSLIATIVDKVYGLRKDKRSREQSIQDEFWLRKVLFPSAVEPAMNFMAETIATLPAAAADGTVRLAYFSEFQGRLRDHARKLMLVATLWPNVYERLNGAFEAFEDVVADYCSEAVDPANIDMASHTTATNDVSKHLSTFYSAILHHQNSIGKRESLFQRVARTLRCRRRS
;
A
#
# COMPACT_ATOMS: atom_id res chain seq x y z
N MET A 1 13.13 15.34 41.07
CA MET A 1 14.50 15.57 40.58
C MET A 1 14.42 15.93 39.09
N PRO A 2 15.18 16.94 38.63
CA PRO A 2 15.07 17.52 37.29
C PRO A 2 16.12 16.96 36.30
N LYS A 3 15.93 17.33 35.01
CA LYS A 3 16.86 17.20 33.85
C LYS A 3 16.88 15.78 33.24
N THR A 4 16.85 15.59 31.92
CA THR A 4 17.63 16.32 30.92
C THR A 4 17.04 16.14 29.51
N SER A 5 17.03 17.24 28.76
CA SER A 5 16.79 17.32 27.32
C SER A 5 17.95 16.74 26.51
N ALA A 6 17.66 16.14 25.36
CA ALA A 6 18.54 16.01 24.19
C ALA A 6 17.59 15.89 22.98
N LYS A 7 17.49 16.79 21.99
CA LYS A 7 18.46 17.60 21.23
C LYS A 7 19.55 16.75 20.56
N ILE A 8 19.18 16.12 19.45
CA ILE A 8 20.08 15.62 18.40
C ILE A 8 19.44 16.10 17.09
N GLN A 9 19.85 17.28 16.63
CA GLN A 9 20.84 17.48 15.55
C GLN A 9 20.34 16.96 14.19
N ALA A 10 19.74 17.92 13.48
CA ALA A 10 19.79 17.99 12.04
C ALA A 10 21.21 18.36 11.62
N GLU A 11 21.82 17.58 10.72
CA GLU A 11 22.73 18.10 9.71
C GLU A 11 23.00 17.07 8.61
N ASN A 12 23.03 17.61 7.38
CA ASN A 12 23.81 17.18 6.23
C ASN A 12 23.71 15.74 5.72
N LEU A 13 23.17 15.61 4.51
CA LEU A 13 23.89 14.98 3.39
C LEU A 13 23.37 15.54 2.05
N GLU A 14 24.10 16.56 1.62
CA GLU A 14 24.53 16.87 0.26
C GLU A 14 23.93 16.07 -0.93
N SER A 15 23.38 16.86 -1.85
CA SER A 15 23.89 17.02 -3.21
C SER A 15 24.22 15.76 -4.00
N LYS A 16 23.28 15.35 -4.86
CA LYS A 16 23.61 14.89 -6.22
C LYS A 16 22.64 15.49 -7.23
N GLN A 17 22.99 16.68 -7.73
CA GLN A 17 22.52 17.20 -9.01
C GLN A 17 23.01 16.26 -10.11
N GLY A 18 22.10 15.42 -10.61
CA GLY A 18 22.31 14.67 -11.85
C GLY A 18 22.13 15.60 -13.04
N ALA A 19 23.18 15.71 -13.84
CA ALA A 19 23.29 16.55 -15.03
C ALA A 19 22.17 16.31 -16.06
N PRO A 20 21.69 17.35 -16.77
CA PRO A 20 20.88 17.16 -17.96
C PRO A 20 21.75 16.64 -19.10
N VAL A 21 21.43 15.43 -19.58
CA VAL A 21 21.97 14.87 -20.81
C VAL A 21 21.55 15.75 -21.97
N ALA A 22 22.54 16.40 -22.58
CA ALA A 22 22.41 17.19 -23.79
C ALA A 22 21.98 16.28 -24.96
N ALA A 23 20.68 16.30 -25.27
CA ALA A 23 20.17 15.70 -26.49
C ALA A 23 20.48 16.62 -27.67
N ARG A 24 21.59 16.28 -28.34
CA ARG A 24 21.89 16.42 -29.77
C ARG A 24 20.91 17.27 -30.58
N MET A 25 21.40 18.43 -31.03
CA MET A 25 20.86 19.21 -32.14
C MET A 25 20.76 18.33 -33.41
N PRO A 26 19.59 18.26 -34.07
CA PRO A 26 19.53 17.86 -35.46
C PRO A 26 19.97 19.02 -36.37
N GLU A 27 20.78 18.66 -37.36
CA GLU A 27 21.30 19.47 -38.46
C GLU A 27 20.29 20.46 -39.04
N THR A 28 20.77 21.69 -39.16
CA THR A 28 20.26 22.71 -40.07
C THR A 28 20.35 22.22 -41.52
N VAL A 29 19.29 21.57 -42.00
CA VAL A 29 19.06 21.40 -43.44
C VAL A 29 18.74 22.78 -44.02
N ARG A 30 19.72 23.36 -44.72
CA ARG A 30 19.50 24.47 -45.65
C ARG A 30 18.56 23.98 -46.75
N THR A 31 17.27 24.30 -46.65
CA THR A 31 16.39 24.35 -47.82
C THR A 31 16.73 25.62 -48.60
N GLU A 32 17.36 25.37 -49.73
CA GLU A 32 17.52 26.22 -50.90
C GLU A 32 16.32 27.16 -51.13
N VAL A 33 16.59 28.46 -51.06
CA VAL A 33 15.67 29.51 -51.51
C VAL A 33 15.92 29.70 -53.01
N THR A 34 15.11 29.06 -53.84
CA THR A 34 14.99 29.38 -55.27
C THR A 34 13.54 29.74 -55.59
N GLY A 35 13.06 30.79 -54.91
CA GLY A 35 11.89 31.55 -55.34
C GLY A 35 12.35 32.88 -55.93
N ILE A 36 12.87 32.86 -57.15
CA ILE A 36 13.10 34.10 -57.92
C ILE A 36 11.72 34.72 -58.14
N PRO A 37 11.42 35.95 -57.66
CA PRO A 37 10.22 36.63 -58.09
C PRO A 37 10.39 36.96 -59.57
N THR A 38 9.53 36.41 -60.41
CA THR A 38 9.44 36.78 -61.83
C THR A 38 9.01 38.26 -61.90
N VAL A 39 9.99 39.15 -62.04
CA VAL A 39 9.75 40.57 -62.28
C VAL A 39 9.61 40.74 -63.79
N GLU A 40 8.36 40.86 -64.25
CA GLU A 40 8.08 41.25 -65.63
C GLU A 40 8.31 42.76 -65.76
N VAL A 41 9.51 43.15 -66.23
CA VAL A 41 9.85 44.55 -66.50
C VAL A 41 9.42 44.88 -67.93
N ARG A 42 8.30 45.59 -68.09
CA ARG A 42 7.92 46.21 -69.36
C ARG A 42 8.18 47.72 -69.29
N PRO A 43 8.98 48.31 -70.18
CA PRO A 43 9.28 49.73 -70.11
C PRO A 43 8.23 50.52 -70.89
N SER A 44 7.32 51.18 -70.18
CA SER A 44 6.68 52.41 -70.69
C SER A 44 6.04 53.19 -69.54
N GLY A 45 6.72 54.27 -69.16
CA GLY A 45 6.23 55.48 -68.48
C GLY A 45 5.03 55.37 -67.52
N GLY A 46 5.30 55.58 -66.23
CA GLY A 46 4.28 55.93 -65.23
C GLY A 46 4.49 55.22 -63.90
N ALA A 47 4.82 56.00 -62.86
CA ALA A 47 4.86 55.66 -61.43
C ALA A 47 4.84 54.16 -61.04
N PHE A 48 6.00 53.64 -60.66
CA PHE A 48 6.22 52.26 -60.23
C PHE A 48 5.71 52.05 -58.80
N LEU A 49 4.44 51.71 -58.63
CA LEU A 49 3.87 51.29 -57.35
C LEU A 49 4.08 49.78 -57.22
N VAL A 50 5.23 49.37 -56.67
CA VAL A 50 5.50 47.96 -56.33
C VAL A 50 4.61 47.57 -55.16
N LYS A 51 3.41 47.07 -55.46
CA LYS A 51 2.61 46.38 -54.47
C LYS A 51 3.25 45.01 -54.27
N ALA A 52 4.13 44.89 -53.28
CA ALA A 52 4.60 43.60 -52.81
C ALA A 52 3.37 42.82 -52.31
N VAL A 53 2.78 42.02 -53.20
CA VAL A 53 1.77 41.04 -52.80
C VAL A 53 2.55 39.94 -52.11
N SER A 54 2.81 40.13 -50.82
CA SER A 54 3.36 39.10 -49.96
C SER A 54 2.47 37.86 -50.15
N PRO A 55 2.98 36.73 -50.67
CA PRO A 55 2.18 35.53 -50.80
C PRO A 55 1.61 35.23 -49.42
N SER A 56 0.28 35.06 -49.36
CA SER A 56 -0.43 34.81 -48.12
C SER A 56 0.30 33.73 -47.33
N VAL A 57 0.73 34.05 -46.10
CA VAL A 57 1.50 33.15 -45.23
C VAL A 57 0.74 31.84 -44.97
N TRP A 58 -0.59 31.85 -45.17
CA TRP A 58 -1.49 30.70 -45.06
C TRP A 58 -1.43 29.71 -46.24
N SER A 59 -0.86 30.12 -47.36
CA SER A 59 -0.71 29.28 -48.56
C SER A 59 0.59 28.47 -48.57
N GLN A 60 1.50 28.72 -47.62
CA GLN A 60 2.72 27.94 -47.48
C GLN A 60 2.43 26.64 -46.71
N PRO A 61 2.78 25.45 -47.25
CA PRO A 61 2.55 24.17 -46.57
C PRO A 61 3.32 24.04 -45.24
N SER A 62 4.44 24.76 -45.09
CA SER A 62 5.21 24.86 -43.85
C SER A 62 4.39 25.42 -42.68
N THR A 63 3.49 26.37 -42.94
CA THR A 63 2.66 27.02 -41.92
C THR A 63 1.66 26.04 -41.30
N TRP A 64 1.11 25.13 -42.11
CA TRP A 64 0.20 24.07 -41.65
C TRP A 64 0.92 23.03 -40.79
N ILE A 65 2.13 22.62 -41.19
CA ILE A 65 2.96 21.69 -40.42
C ILE A 65 3.30 22.29 -39.05
N ALA A 66 3.67 23.57 -38.99
CA ALA A 66 3.95 24.27 -37.75
C ALA A 66 2.71 24.35 -36.83
N LEU A 67 1.52 24.58 -37.40
CA LEU A 67 0.27 24.65 -36.65
C LEU A 67 -0.08 23.27 -36.04
N VAL A 68 0.05 22.19 -36.83
CA VAL A 68 -0.16 20.82 -36.33
C VAL A 68 0.83 20.49 -35.21
N ALA A 69 2.11 20.81 -35.37
CA ALA A 69 3.12 20.59 -34.33
C ALA A 69 2.78 21.36 -33.04
N LEU A 70 2.28 22.58 -33.14
CA LEU A 70 1.85 23.39 -32.00
C LEU A 70 0.64 22.78 -31.29
N VAL A 71 -0.35 22.27 -32.04
CA VAL A 71 -1.51 21.56 -31.49
C VAL A 71 -1.07 20.28 -30.77
N VAL A 72 -0.20 19.48 -31.37
CA VAL A 72 0.31 18.25 -30.73
C VAL A 72 1.10 18.59 -29.47
N SER A 73 1.94 19.63 -29.51
CA SER A 73 2.73 20.06 -28.35
C SER A 73 1.86 20.58 -27.21
N THR A 74 0.79 21.33 -27.51
CA THR A 74 -0.14 21.85 -26.49
C THR A 74 -0.98 20.73 -25.88
N LEU A 75 -1.45 19.77 -26.68
CA LEU A 75 -2.15 18.57 -26.18
C LEU A 75 -1.26 17.72 -25.27
N SER A 76 0.02 17.53 -25.63
CA SER A 76 1.01 16.83 -24.81
C SER A 76 1.24 17.53 -23.46
N LEU A 77 1.34 18.86 -23.46
CA LEU A 77 1.48 19.65 -22.24
C LEU A 77 0.26 19.49 -21.33
N ILE A 78 -0.95 19.59 -21.90
CA ILE A 78 -2.21 19.44 -21.16
C ILE A 78 -2.29 18.03 -20.55
N ALA A 79 -1.98 16.98 -21.31
CA ALA A 79 -1.99 15.61 -20.82
C ALA A 79 -1.05 15.43 -19.61
N THR A 80 0.17 15.99 -19.68
CA THR A 80 1.14 15.93 -18.59
C THR A 80 0.66 16.65 -17.32
N ILE A 81 0.04 17.83 -17.48
CA ILE A 81 -0.52 18.59 -16.36
C ILE A 81 -1.67 17.81 -15.73
N VAL A 82 -2.54 17.25 -16.55
CA VAL A 82 -3.69 16.44 -16.11
C VAL A 82 -3.20 15.23 -15.30
N ASP A 83 -2.25 14.46 -15.82
CA ASP A 83 -1.68 13.31 -15.12
C ASP A 83 -1.07 13.68 -13.77
N LYS A 84 -0.33 14.80 -13.70
CA LYS A 84 0.28 15.27 -12.46
C LYS A 84 -0.76 15.72 -11.44
N VAL A 85 -1.80 16.43 -11.87
CA VAL A 85 -2.90 16.86 -10.98
C VAL A 85 -3.70 15.66 -10.49
N TYR A 86 -4.00 14.69 -11.35
CA TYR A 86 -4.66 13.44 -10.95
C TYR A 86 -3.81 12.63 -9.97
N GLY A 87 -2.50 12.54 -10.21
CA GLY A 87 -1.55 11.91 -9.29
C GLY A 87 -1.56 12.56 -7.91
N LEU A 88 -1.45 13.88 -7.84
CA LEU A 88 -1.46 14.63 -6.57
C LEU A 88 -2.79 14.52 -5.82
N ARG A 89 -3.92 14.54 -6.53
CA ARG A 89 -5.26 14.33 -5.91
C ARG A 89 -5.39 12.93 -5.34
N LYS A 90 -4.91 11.91 -6.07
CA LYS A 90 -4.91 10.52 -5.62
C LYS A 90 -4.00 10.32 -4.40
N ASP A 91 -2.84 10.98 -4.38
CA ASP A 91 -1.93 10.92 -3.25
C ASP A 91 -2.47 11.59 -1.99
N LYS A 92 -3.13 12.75 -2.12
CA LYS A 92 -3.82 13.39 -0.99
C LYS A 92 -4.91 12.49 -0.41
N ARG A 93 -5.80 11.97 -1.26
CA ARG A 93 -6.88 11.07 -0.83
C ARG A 93 -6.35 9.80 -0.19
N SER A 94 -5.28 9.23 -0.75
CA SER A 94 -4.64 8.04 -0.18
C SER A 94 -3.91 8.33 1.14
N ARG A 95 -3.40 9.54 1.35
CA ARG A 95 -2.79 9.95 2.62
C ARG A 95 -3.85 10.15 3.71
N GLU A 96 -4.95 10.82 3.37
CA GLU A 96 -6.06 11.03 4.31
C GLU A 96 -6.68 9.71 4.75
N GLN A 97 -6.91 8.78 3.81
CA GLN A 97 -7.40 7.45 4.13
C GLN A 97 -6.41 6.64 4.97
N SER A 98 -5.11 6.69 4.71
CA SER A 98 -4.12 5.99 5.54
C SER A 98 -4.04 6.55 6.96
N ILE A 99 -4.23 7.86 7.15
CA ILE A 99 -4.21 8.49 8.47
C ILE A 99 -5.44 8.07 9.29
N GLN A 100 -6.62 8.06 8.67
CA GLN A 100 -7.84 7.62 9.36
C GLN A 100 -7.76 6.13 9.72
N ASP A 101 -7.30 5.28 8.79
CA ASP A 101 -7.14 3.85 9.03
C ASP A 101 -6.17 3.58 10.20
N GLU A 102 -5.02 4.26 10.20
CA GLU A 102 -4.02 4.17 11.28
C GLU A 102 -4.59 4.64 12.63
N PHE A 103 -5.41 5.70 12.62
CA PHE A 103 -6.08 6.19 13.83
C PHE A 103 -7.04 5.14 14.41
N TRP A 104 -7.93 4.57 13.59
CA TRP A 104 -8.88 3.54 14.03
C TRP A 104 -8.16 2.30 14.56
N LEU A 105 -7.07 1.89 13.91
CA LEU A 105 -6.22 0.78 14.33
C LEU A 105 -5.67 1.04 15.73
N ARG A 106 -4.94 2.15 15.90
CA ARG A 106 -4.17 2.41 17.12
C ARG A 106 -5.03 2.87 18.30
N LYS A 107 -6.15 3.54 18.04
CA LYS A 107 -6.97 4.16 19.09
C LYS A 107 -8.23 3.39 19.43
N VAL A 108 -8.81 2.66 18.47
CA VAL A 108 -10.09 2.01 18.69
C VAL A 108 -9.93 0.50 18.72
N LEU A 109 -9.39 -0.11 17.66
CA LEU A 109 -9.43 -1.57 17.51
C LEU A 109 -8.39 -2.28 18.35
N PHE A 110 -7.19 -1.72 18.48
CA PHE A 110 -6.16 -2.29 19.34
C PHE A 110 -6.63 -2.41 20.80
N PRO A 111 -7.05 -1.31 21.46
CA PRO A 111 -7.44 -1.40 22.87
C PRO A 111 -8.75 -2.16 23.10
N SER A 112 -9.69 -2.13 22.15
CA SER A 112 -11.02 -2.71 22.36
C SER A 112 -11.14 -4.19 22.03
N ALA A 113 -10.43 -4.65 20.99
CA ALA A 113 -10.59 -6.01 20.46
C ALA A 113 -9.31 -6.83 20.54
N VAL A 114 -8.20 -6.27 20.02
CA VAL A 114 -6.97 -7.04 19.82
C VAL A 114 -6.21 -7.26 21.13
N GLU A 115 -6.04 -6.23 21.94
CA GLU A 115 -5.33 -6.33 23.22
C GLU A 115 -6.04 -7.25 24.23
N PRO A 116 -7.37 -7.16 24.45
CA PRO A 116 -8.06 -8.11 25.31
C PRO A 116 -7.97 -9.55 24.83
N ALA A 117 -7.99 -9.79 23.52
CA ALA A 117 -7.83 -11.11 22.93
C ALA A 117 -6.42 -11.69 23.21
N MET A 118 -5.39 -10.85 23.12
CA MET A 118 -4.01 -11.24 23.41
C MET A 118 -3.78 -11.53 24.88
N ASN A 119 -4.32 -10.68 25.76
CA ASN A 119 -4.26 -10.89 27.20
C ASN A 119 -4.99 -12.18 27.57
N PHE A 120 -6.15 -12.47 26.96
CA PHE A 120 -6.87 -13.72 27.18
C PHE A 120 -6.04 -14.97 26.79
N MET A 121 -5.41 -14.97 25.61
CA MET A 121 -4.54 -16.08 25.20
C MET A 121 -3.33 -16.24 26.14
N ALA A 122 -2.73 -15.13 26.59
CA ALA A 122 -1.64 -15.17 27.56
C ALA A 122 -2.09 -15.68 28.94
N GLU A 123 -3.26 -15.26 29.41
CA GLU A 123 -3.89 -15.75 30.65
C GLU A 123 -4.22 -17.24 30.57
N THR A 124 -4.54 -17.75 29.38
CA THR A 124 -4.84 -19.18 29.18
C THR A 124 -3.62 -20.04 29.53
N ILE A 125 -2.40 -19.59 29.21
CA ILE A 125 -1.17 -20.31 29.58
C ILE A 125 -1.04 -20.43 31.11
N ALA A 126 -1.42 -19.38 31.85
CA ALA A 126 -1.31 -19.35 33.31
C ALA A 126 -2.47 -20.06 34.03
N THR A 127 -3.63 -20.15 33.39
CA THR A 127 -4.87 -20.70 33.98
C THR A 127 -5.17 -22.13 33.53
N LEU A 128 -4.36 -22.68 32.64
CA LEU A 128 -4.53 -24.05 32.16
C LEU A 128 -4.49 -25.03 33.34
N PRO A 129 -5.44 -25.98 33.45
CA PRO A 129 -5.45 -26.95 34.52
C PRO A 129 -4.19 -27.81 34.47
N ALA A 130 -3.58 -28.07 35.63
CA ALA A 130 -2.38 -28.88 35.76
C ALA A 130 -2.58 -30.29 35.17
N ALA A 131 -1.48 -30.94 34.74
CA ALA A 131 -1.53 -32.28 34.17
C ALA A 131 -2.20 -33.32 35.10
N ALA A 132 -2.04 -33.15 36.42
CA ALA A 132 -2.66 -34.03 37.42
C ALA A 132 -4.15 -33.74 37.68
N ALA A 133 -4.74 -32.72 37.07
CA ALA A 133 -6.13 -32.36 37.29
C ALA A 133 -7.07 -33.43 36.70
N ASP A 134 -8.15 -33.71 37.43
CA ASP A 134 -9.18 -34.66 36.99
C ASP A 134 -9.84 -34.22 35.67
N GLY A 135 -10.30 -35.19 34.88
CA GLY A 135 -10.95 -34.95 33.60
C GLY A 135 -12.20 -34.08 33.73
N THR A 136 -12.96 -34.21 34.82
CA THR A 136 -14.14 -33.36 35.07
C THR A 136 -13.77 -31.89 35.22
N VAL A 137 -12.64 -31.60 35.87
CA VAL A 137 -12.11 -30.23 36.06
C VAL A 137 -11.64 -29.66 34.72
N ARG A 138 -10.96 -30.46 33.90
CA ARG A 138 -10.51 -30.04 32.56
C ARG A 138 -11.70 -29.72 31.64
N LEU A 139 -12.75 -30.52 31.65
CA LEU A 139 -13.96 -30.28 30.86
C LEU A 139 -14.74 -29.04 31.34
N ALA A 140 -14.84 -28.84 32.66
CA ALA A 140 -15.47 -27.64 33.22
C ALA A 140 -14.71 -26.37 32.81
N TYR A 141 -13.37 -26.40 32.90
CA TYR A 141 -12.50 -25.33 32.41
C TYR A 141 -12.72 -25.07 30.93
N PHE A 142 -12.75 -26.11 30.09
CA PHE A 142 -12.96 -25.96 28.65
C PHE A 142 -14.29 -25.29 28.31
N SER A 143 -15.36 -25.61 29.04
CA SER A 143 -16.66 -24.95 28.86
C SER A 143 -16.61 -23.45 29.18
N GLU A 144 -15.92 -23.05 30.25
CA GLU A 144 -15.73 -21.63 30.60
C GLU A 144 -14.86 -20.92 29.56
N PHE A 145 -13.76 -21.57 29.16
CA PHE A 145 -12.84 -21.12 28.12
C PHE A 145 -13.58 -20.84 26.81
N GLN A 146 -14.43 -21.75 26.32
CA GLN A 146 -15.22 -21.54 25.10
C GLN A 146 -16.15 -20.33 25.20
N GLY A 147 -16.74 -20.07 26.38
CA GLY A 147 -17.55 -18.88 26.61
C GLY A 147 -16.75 -17.59 26.38
N ARG A 148 -15.59 -17.48 27.04
CA ARG A 148 -14.68 -16.33 26.91
C ARG A 148 -14.13 -16.20 25.48
N LEU A 149 -13.74 -17.31 24.86
CA LEU A 149 -13.22 -17.34 23.49
C LEU A 149 -14.23 -16.75 22.50
N ARG A 150 -15.51 -17.16 22.58
CA ARG A 150 -16.58 -16.64 21.73
C ARG A 150 -16.80 -15.14 21.90
N ASP A 151 -16.68 -14.62 23.12
CA ASP A 151 -16.80 -13.17 23.35
C ASP A 151 -15.64 -12.38 22.74
N HIS A 152 -14.42 -12.92 22.77
CA HIS A 152 -13.29 -12.32 22.07
C HIS A 152 -13.40 -12.45 20.54
N ALA A 153 -13.88 -13.59 20.03
CA ALA A 153 -14.13 -13.79 18.61
C ALA A 153 -15.16 -12.79 18.05
N ARG A 154 -16.24 -12.52 18.79
CA ARG A 154 -17.23 -11.49 18.44
C ARG A 154 -16.61 -10.09 18.36
N LYS A 155 -15.74 -9.73 19.30
CA LYS A 155 -15.01 -8.44 19.26
C LYS A 155 -14.07 -8.38 18.06
N LEU A 156 -13.43 -9.50 17.70
CA LEU A 156 -12.60 -9.61 16.52
C LEU A 156 -13.38 -9.46 15.20
N MET A 157 -14.69 -9.71 15.15
CA MET A 157 -15.49 -9.43 13.95
C MET A 157 -15.47 -7.94 13.54
N LEU A 158 -15.22 -7.02 14.48
CA LEU A 158 -15.02 -5.60 14.14
C LEU A 158 -13.81 -5.42 13.22
N VAL A 159 -12.74 -6.21 13.44
CA VAL A 159 -11.54 -6.23 12.59
C VAL A 159 -11.87 -6.74 11.19
N ALA A 160 -12.81 -7.69 11.06
CA ALA A 160 -13.22 -8.23 9.76
C ALA A 160 -13.78 -7.15 8.81
N THR A 161 -14.49 -6.16 9.36
CA THR A 161 -15.10 -5.09 8.56
C THR A 161 -14.09 -4.11 7.97
N LEU A 162 -12.94 -3.96 8.62
CA LEU A 162 -11.91 -3.00 8.23
C LEU A 162 -10.75 -3.68 7.48
N TRP A 163 -10.29 -4.83 7.97
CA TRP A 163 -9.17 -5.57 7.40
C TRP A 163 -9.48 -7.08 7.32
N PRO A 164 -10.23 -7.52 6.30
CA PRO A 164 -10.62 -8.93 6.17
C PRO A 164 -9.42 -9.87 6.09
N ASN A 165 -8.36 -9.48 5.38
CA ASN A 165 -7.13 -10.30 5.27
C ASN A 165 -6.40 -10.49 6.61
N VAL A 166 -6.50 -9.50 7.51
CA VAL A 166 -5.89 -9.59 8.84
C VAL A 166 -6.77 -10.45 9.72
N TYR A 167 -8.07 -10.21 9.69
CA TYR A 167 -9.06 -11.00 10.40
C TYR A 167 -8.95 -12.49 10.06
N GLU A 168 -8.84 -12.88 8.79
CA GLU A 168 -8.67 -14.30 8.41
C GLU A 168 -7.47 -14.96 9.11
N ARG A 169 -6.35 -14.24 9.21
CA ARG A 169 -5.14 -14.74 9.89
C ARG A 169 -5.32 -14.80 11.40
N LEU A 170 -5.96 -13.79 11.99
CA LEU A 170 -6.25 -13.75 13.42
C LEU A 170 -7.24 -14.84 13.82
N ASN A 171 -8.29 -15.03 13.02
CA ASN A 171 -9.30 -16.05 13.21
C ASN A 171 -8.69 -17.45 13.08
N GLY A 172 -7.87 -17.70 12.05
CA GLY A 172 -7.17 -18.99 11.93
C GLY A 172 -6.20 -19.27 13.09
N ALA A 173 -5.56 -18.24 13.66
CA ALA A 173 -4.76 -18.40 14.87
C ALA A 173 -5.62 -18.68 16.11
N PHE A 174 -6.82 -18.10 16.19
CA PHE A 174 -7.81 -18.36 17.26
C PHE A 174 -8.38 -19.77 17.20
N GLU A 175 -8.74 -20.25 16.01
CA GLU A 175 -9.23 -21.62 15.79
C GLU A 175 -8.15 -22.64 16.18
N ALA A 176 -6.93 -22.47 15.68
CA ALA A 176 -5.84 -23.38 16.04
C ALA A 176 -5.49 -23.33 17.55
N PHE A 177 -5.67 -22.17 18.19
CA PHE A 177 -5.53 -22.04 19.64
C PHE A 177 -6.65 -22.76 20.40
N GLU A 178 -7.90 -22.68 19.93
CA GLU A 178 -9.02 -23.45 20.49
C GLU A 178 -8.78 -24.96 20.38
N ASP A 179 -8.33 -25.42 19.21
CA ASP A 179 -8.05 -26.82 18.94
C ASP A 179 -7.03 -27.40 19.93
N VAL A 180 -5.92 -26.68 20.19
CA VAL A 180 -4.89 -27.11 21.15
C VAL A 180 -5.45 -27.24 22.57
N VAL A 181 -6.29 -26.30 23.00
CA VAL A 181 -6.90 -26.36 24.34
C VAL A 181 -7.94 -27.48 24.41
N ALA A 182 -8.72 -27.67 23.34
CA ALA A 182 -9.71 -28.74 23.24
C ALA A 182 -9.06 -30.13 23.29
N ASP A 183 -7.97 -30.32 22.54
CA ASP A 183 -7.20 -31.56 22.53
C ASP A 183 -6.64 -31.87 23.92
N TYR A 184 -6.03 -30.87 24.58
CA TYR A 184 -5.50 -31.05 25.95
C TYR A 184 -6.59 -31.35 26.99
N CYS A 185 -7.75 -30.69 26.90
CA CYS A 185 -8.85 -30.89 27.84
C CYS A 185 -9.62 -32.19 27.60
N SER A 186 -9.56 -32.76 26.38
CA SER A 186 -10.21 -34.03 26.03
C SER A 186 -9.32 -35.27 26.23
N GLU A 187 -8.01 -35.06 26.42
CA GLU A 187 -7.06 -36.13 26.71
C GLU A 187 -7.43 -36.87 28.01
N ALA A 188 -7.47 -38.21 27.94
CA ALA A 188 -7.80 -39.05 29.08
C ALA A 188 -6.69 -39.02 30.13
N VAL A 189 -7.05 -38.77 31.38
CA VAL A 189 -6.10 -38.75 32.51
C VAL A 189 -6.04 -40.14 33.12
N ASP A 190 -4.89 -40.81 32.99
CA ASP A 190 -4.60 -42.02 33.76
C ASP A 190 -3.98 -41.62 35.11
N PRO A 191 -4.68 -41.82 36.25
CA PRO A 191 -4.16 -41.44 37.56
C PRO A 191 -2.90 -42.24 37.94
N ALA A 192 -2.63 -43.38 37.31
CA ALA A 192 -1.42 -44.17 37.55
C ALA A 192 -0.19 -43.62 36.81
N ASN A 193 -0.38 -42.82 35.75
CA ASN A 193 0.69 -42.30 34.91
C ASN A 193 0.37 -40.87 34.43
N ILE A 194 0.70 -39.89 35.28
CA ILE A 194 0.49 -38.47 34.97
C ILE A 194 1.53 -38.04 33.94
N ASP A 195 1.07 -37.80 32.70
CA ASP A 195 1.94 -37.25 31.66
C ASP A 195 2.11 -35.73 31.80
N MET A 196 3.24 -35.32 32.37
CA MET A 196 3.63 -33.91 32.44
C MET A 196 4.05 -33.34 31.08
N ALA A 197 4.38 -34.19 30.11
CA ALA A 197 4.78 -33.76 28.78
C ALA A 197 3.59 -33.21 28.00
N SER A 198 2.37 -33.75 28.19
CA SER A 198 1.19 -33.26 27.47
C SER A 198 0.83 -31.82 27.86
N HIS A 199 0.86 -31.48 29.15
CA HIS A 199 0.68 -30.09 29.61
C HIS A 199 1.77 -29.14 29.10
N THR A 200 3.03 -29.60 29.09
CA THR A 200 4.14 -28.80 28.56
C THR A 200 4.01 -28.57 27.06
N THR A 201 3.55 -29.58 26.32
CA THR A 201 3.29 -29.50 24.88
C THR A 201 2.16 -28.52 24.59
N ALA A 202 1.02 -28.64 25.30
CA ALA A 202 -0.11 -27.74 25.15
C ALA A 202 0.26 -26.27 25.43
N THR A 203 1.01 -26.00 26.51
CA THR A 203 1.45 -24.63 26.83
C THR A 203 2.44 -24.05 25.80
N ASN A 204 3.33 -24.87 25.25
CA ASN A 204 4.22 -24.48 24.15
C ASN A 204 3.46 -24.19 22.86
N ASP A 205 2.47 -25.02 22.51
CA ASP A 205 1.65 -24.84 21.33
C ASP A 205 0.74 -23.61 21.44
N VAL A 206 0.13 -23.39 22.61
CA VAL A 206 -0.57 -22.13 22.90
C VAL A 206 0.35 -20.92 22.71
N SER A 207 1.58 -20.98 23.24
CA SER A 207 2.56 -19.89 23.10
C SER A 207 2.93 -19.62 21.63
N LYS A 208 3.03 -20.68 20.83
CA LYS A 208 3.28 -20.60 19.38
C LYS A 208 2.11 -19.96 18.63
N HIS A 209 0.87 -20.30 18.96
CA HIS A 209 -0.31 -19.68 18.35
C HIS A 209 -0.47 -18.22 18.76
N LEU A 210 -0.18 -17.88 20.01
CA LEU A 210 -0.08 -16.49 20.47
C LEU A 210 0.97 -15.71 19.65
N SER A 211 2.18 -16.26 19.48
CA SER A 211 3.22 -15.65 18.64
C SER A 211 2.76 -15.45 17.19
N THR A 212 2.04 -16.43 16.64
CA THR A 212 1.45 -16.35 15.29
C THR A 212 0.46 -15.19 15.21
N PHE A 213 -0.39 -15.02 16.22
CA PHE A 213 -1.33 -13.90 16.33
C PHE A 213 -0.60 -12.55 16.35
N TYR A 214 0.46 -12.39 17.17
CA TYR A 214 1.32 -11.20 17.15
C TYR A 214 1.93 -10.94 15.78
N SER A 215 2.43 -11.98 15.12
CA SER A 215 3.08 -11.85 13.82
C SER A 215 2.13 -11.38 12.72
N ALA A 216 0.86 -11.81 12.77
CA ALA A 216 -0.17 -11.38 11.82
C ALA A 216 -0.42 -9.87 11.95
N ILE A 217 -0.49 -9.37 13.17
CA ILE A 217 -0.65 -7.95 13.49
C ILE A 217 0.58 -7.15 13.02
N LEU A 218 1.78 -7.58 13.38
CA LEU A 218 3.03 -6.91 13.00
C LEU A 218 3.21 -6.87 11.49
N HIS A 219 2.91 -7.97 10.80
CA HIS A 219 2.95 -8.03 9.33
C HIS A 219 1.99 -7.00 8.73
N HIS A 220 0.79 -6.86 9.29
CA HIS A 220 -0.15 -5.85 8.84
C HIS A 220 0.37 -4.43 9.07
N GLN A 221 0.85 -4.11 10.28
CA GLN A 221 1.45 -2.80 10.59
C GLN A 221 2.60 -2.45 9.62
N ASN A 222 3.47 -3.41 9.34
CA ASN A 222 4.57 -3.24 8.38
C ASN A 222 4.09 -3.07 6.93
N SER A 223 2.92 -3.61 6.59
CA SER A 223 2.33 -3.49 5.26
C SER A 223 1.67 -2.12 5.02
N ILE A 224 1.14 -1.47 6.07
CA ILE A 224 0.47 -0.16 5.96
C ILE A 224 1.45 0.93 5.48
N GLY A 225 2.72 0.86 5.91
CA GLY A 225 3.76 1.80 5.47
C GLY A 225 4.32 1.51 4.07
N LYS A 226 4.20 0.27 3.59
CA LYS A 226 4.70 -0.16 2.29
C LYS A 226 3.54 -0.17 1.29
N ARG A 227 3.15 1.01 0.80
CA ARG A 227 2.22 1.09 -0.34
C ARG A 227 2.75 0.17 -1.44
N GLU A 228 1.97 -0.85 -1.79
CA GLU A 228 2.22 -1.69 -2.96
C GLU A 228 2.54 -0.75 -4.12
N SER A 229 3.77 -0.82 -4.62
CA SER A 229 4.15 -0.07 -5.80
C SER A 229 3.13 -0.36 -6.89
N LEU A 230 2.81 0.64 -7.73
CA LEU A 230 1.86 0.50 -8.83
C LEU A 230 2.12 -0.78 -9.67
N PHE A 231 3.39 -1.20 -9.74
CA PHE A 231 3.85 -2.47 -10.29
C PHE A 231 3.23 -3.73 -9.65
N GLN A 232 3.13 -3.82 -8.32
CA GLN A 232 2.52 -4.96 -7.64
C GLN A 232 1.01 -5.05 -7.91
N ARG A 233 0.32 -3.90 -8.02
CA ARG A 233 -1.10 -3.89 -8.38
C ARG A 233 -1.31 -4.36 -9.81
N VAL A 234 -0.54 -3.83 -10.77
CA VAL A 234 -0.62 -4.25 -12.18
C VAL A 234 -0.26 -5.73 -12.33
N ALA A 235 0.74 -6.23 -11.60
CA ALA A 235 1.11 -7.63 -11.61
C ALA A 235 -0.01 -8.54 -11.08
N ARG A 236 -0.78 -8.12 -10.07
CA ARG A 236 -1.97 -8.88 -9.60
C ARG A 236 -3.10 -8.86 -10.61
N THR A 237 -3.39 -7.72 -11.24
CA THR A 237 -4.46 -7.65 -12.26
C THR A 237 -4.14 -8.54 -13.45
N LEU A 238 -2.86 -8.57 -13.87
CA LEU A 238 -2.39 -9.45 -14.94
C LEU A 238 -2.43 -10.93 -14.55
N ARG A 239 -2.20 -11.26 -13.27
CA ARG A 239 -2.22 -12.65 -12.77
C ARG A 239 -3.64 -13.22 -12.67
N CYS A 240 -4.64 -12.40 -12.32
CA CYS A 240 -6.05 -12.82 -12.36
C CYS A 240 -6.57 -13.02 -13.78
N ARG A 241 -6.16 -12.17 -14.74
CA ARG A 241 -6.59 -12.29 -16.15
C ARG A 241 -5.99 -13.49 -16.90
N ARG A 242 -4.93 -14.11 -16.35
CA ARG A 242 -4.27 -15.28 -16.96
C ARG A 242 -4.80 -16.62 -16.44
N ARG A 243 -5.72 -16.61 -15.47
CA ARG A 243 -6.36 -17.80 -14.89
C ARG A 243 -7.86 -17.90 -15.18
N SER A 244 -8.42 -16.91 -15.88
CA SER A 244 -9.76 -16.94 -16.50
C SER A 244 -9.61 -17.27 -17.98
#